data_AF-A0A8H4V1F2-F1
#
_entry.id   AF-A0A8H4V1F2-F1
#
_cell.length_a   1.000
_cell.length_b   1.000
_cell.length_c   1.000
_cell.angle_alpha   90.00
_cell.angle_beta   90.00
_cell.angle_gamma   90.00
#
_symmetry.space_group_name_H-M   'P 1'
#
loop_
_entity.id
_entity.type
_entity.pdbx_description
1 polymer ?
#
loop_
_entity_poly.entity_id
_entity_poly.type
_entity_poly.pdbx_seq_one_letter_code
_entity_poly.pdbx_strand_id
1 'polypeptide(L)'
;IAIYINGDVPGLKGEAGKPTRSLVSRLKGKQGRFRGNLSGKRVDFSGRTVISPDPNLRIDEVAVPELVAKNMTYPEIVTRYNLEYLQKLVRNGINKWPGAKKVIKKDSGLTISLKHSARSLDSISRQLQIGDLVELFFHILSRSALLGRSA
;
A
#
# COMPACT_ATOMS: atom_id res chain seq x y z
N ILE A 1 -28.94 -24.22 17.29
CA ILE A 1 -27.70 -24.63 16.58
C ILE A 1 -27.89 -24.59 15.06
N ALA A 2 -28.91 -25.23 14.48
CA ALA A 2 -29.15 -25.26 13.02
C ALA A 2 -29.21 -23.87 12.37
N ILE A 3 -30.01 -22.93 12.91
CA ILE A 3 -30.17 -21.55 12.41
C ILE A 3 -28.83 -20.79 12.34
N TYR A 4 -27.89 -21.09 13.25
CA TYR A 4 -26.58 -20.45 13.28
C TYR A 4 -25.68 -20.91 12.13
N ILE A 5 -25.76 -22.20 11.77
CA ILE A 5 -24.97 -22.79 10.68
C ILE A 5 -25.59 -22.44 9.34
N ASN A 6 -26.86 -22.74 9.15
CA ASN A 6 -27.61 -22.46 7.94
C ASN A 6 -28.97 -21.88 8.31
N GLY A 7 -29.17 -20.61 7.99
CA GLY A 7 -30.41 -19.87 8.30
C GLY A 7 -31.50 -20.03 7.25
N ASP A 8 -31.18 -20.63 6.09
CA ASP A 8 -32.11 -20.83 4.96
C ASP A 8 -32.85 -22.17 5.05
N VAL A 9 -32.83 -22.82 6.22
CA VAL A 9 -33.59 -24.06 6.45
C VAL A 9 -35.09 -23.75 6.52
N PRO A 10 -35.94 -24.41 5.69
CA PRO A 10 -37.39 -24.22 5.76
C PRO A 10 -37.94 -24.56 7.15
N GLY A 11 -38.82 -23.72 7.69
CA GLY A 11 -39.51 -23.97 8.97
C GLY A 11 -38.81 -23.46 10.24
N LEU A 12 -37.57 -22.95 10.14
CA LEU A 12 -36.82 -22.44 11.30
C LEU A 12 -36.52 -20.94 11.12
N LYS A 13 -37.42 -20.08 11.60
CA LYS A 13 -37.25 -18.61 11.62
C LYS A 13 -36.88 -18.15 13.02
N GLY A 14 -35.95 -17.20 13.13
CA GLY A 14 -35.57 -16.60 14.41
C GLY A 14 -36.71 -15.76 15.01
N GLU A 15 -36.69 -15.57 16.34
CA GLU A 15 -37.74 -14.89 17.12
C GLU A 15 -37.95 -13.41 16.76
N ALA A 16 -36.93 -12.76 16.18
CA ALA A 16 -37.04 -11.41 15.66
C ALA A 16 -37.18 -11.48 14.13
N GLY A 17 -38.20 -10.84 13.55
CA GLY A 17 -38.52 -10.85 12.11
C GLY A 17 -37.44 -10.36 11.12
N LYS A 18 -36.18 -10.27 11.55
CA LYS A 18 -35.00 -10.09 10.70
C LYS A 18 -34.27 -11.43 10.55
N PRO A 19 -33.95 -11.89 9.32
CA PRO A 19 -33.24 -13.14 9.13
C PRO A 19 -31.86 -13.10 9.80
N THR A 20 -31.61 -14.04 10.72
CA THR A 20 -30.32 -14.18 11.40
C THR A 20 -29.23 -14.53 10.39
N ARG A 21 -28.14 -13.75 10.38
CA ARG A 21 -27.02 -13.95 9.44
C ARG A 21 -26.17 -15.16 9.81
N SER A 22 -26.60 -16.33 9.36
CA SER A 22 -25.95 -17.64 9.52
C SER A 22 -24.55 -17.74 8.89
N LEU A 23 -23.77 -18.74 9.29
CA LEU A 23 -22.42 -18.97 8.76
C LEU A 23 -22.43 -19.15 7.22
N VAL A 24 -23.33 -19.98 6.70
CA VAL A 24 -23.46 -20.21 5.25
C VAL A 24 -23.81 -18.91 4.50
N SER A 25 -24.69 -18.08 5.06
CA SER A 25 -25.05 -16.77 4.47
C SER A 25 -23.89 -15.77 4.45
N ARG A 26 -22.91 -15.90 5.36
CA ARG A 26 -21.69 -15.08 5.37
C ARG A 26 -20.68 -15.55 4.34
N LEU A 27 -20.65 -16.85 4.04
CA LEU A 27 -19.72 -17.43 3.08
C LEU A 27 -20.24 -17.28 1.64
N LYS A 28 -21.50 -17.64 1.38
CA LYS A 28 -22.13 -17.64 0.05
C LYS A 28 -22.69 -16.26 -0.35
N GLY A 29 -23.01 -16.12 -1.64
CA GLY A 29 -23.68 -14.94 -2.20
C GLY A 29 -22.75 -13.84 -2.72
N LYS A 30 -23.34 -12.83 -3.35
CA LYS A 30 -22.62 -11.70 -3.98
C LYS A 30 -21.81 -10.87 -2.98
N GLN A 31 -22.34 -10.72 -1.76
CA GLN A 31 -21.69 -10.02 -0.63
C GLN A 31 -21.06 -11.01 0.38
N GLY A 32 -20.95 -12.29 0.02
CA GLY A 32 -20.33 -13.32 0.84
C GLY A 32 -18.81 -13.24 0.81
N ARG A 33 -18.15 -13.90 1.76
CA ARG A 33 -16.68 -13.87 1.90
C ARG A 33 -15.94 -14.50 0.72
N PHE A 34 -16.49 -15.52 0.06
CA PHE A 34 -15.84 -16.11 -1.12
C PHE A 34 -15.66 -15.07 -2.24
N ARG A 35 -16.72 -14.36 -2.62
CA ARG A 35 -16.62 -13.36 -3.69
C ARG A 35 -16.02 -12.03 -3.21
N GLY A 36 -16.40 -11.57 -2.02
CA GLY A 36 -16.00 -10.25 -1.51
C GLY A 36 -14.58 -10.17 -0.96
N ASN A 37 -13.99 -11.29 -0.52
CA ASN A 37 -12.64 -11.28 0.05
C ASN A 37 -11.65 -12.12 -0.76
N LEU A 38 -12.07 -13.25 -1.36
CA LEU A 38 -11.16 -14.16 -2.05
C LEU A 38 -11.11 -13.88 -3.56
N SER A 39 -12.24 -13.62 -4.23
CA SER A 39 -12.25 -13.31 -5.67
C SER A 39 -12.03 -11.83 -6.02
N GLY A 40 -12.05 -10.93 -5.03
CA GLY A 40 -11.93 -9.48 -5.28
C GLY A 40 -11.69 -8.69 -4.01
N LYS A 41 -10.46 -8.72 -3.49
CA LYS A 41 -10.05 -7.95 -2.31
C LYS A 41 -9.70 -6.51 -2.72
N ARG A 42 -10.03 -5.55 -1.87
CA ARG A 42 -9.46 -4.20 -1.98
C ARG A 42 -7.96 -4.28 -1.68
N VAL A 43 -7.17 -3.67 -2.55
CA VAL A 43 -5.71 -3.67 -2.45
C VAL A 43 -5.22 -2.33 -1.91
N ASP A 44 -4.26 -2.39 -1.01
CA ASP A 44 -3.52 -1.22 -0.54
C ASP A 44 -2.56 -0.74 -1.65
N PHE A 45 -2.07 0.50 -1.53
CA PHE A 45 -1.16 1.13 -2.50
C PHE A 45 -1.72 1.24 -3.94
N SER A 46 -3.01 1.52 -4.07
CA SER A 46 -3.66 1.83 -5.34
C SER A 46 -4.19 3.27 -5.38
N GLY A 47 -4.13 3.89 -6.55
CA GLY A 47 -4.64 5.25 -6.80
C GLY A 47 -5.49 5.27 -8.07
N ARG A 48 -6.44 6.22 -8.14
CA ARG A 48 -7.27 6.47 -9.32
C ARG A 48 -7.36 7.97 -9.55
N THR A 49 -7.14 8.41 -10.77
CA THR A 49 -7.18 9.82 -11.16
C THR A 49 -7.82 9.96 -12.54
N VAL A 50 -8.27 11.18 -12.85
CA VAL A 50 -8.71 11.54 -14.20
C VAL A 50 -7.48 11.60 -15.12
N ILE A 51 -7.66 11.19 -16.37
CA ILE A 51 -6.61 11.22 -17.41
C ILE A 51 -6.66 12.55 -18.17
N SER A 52 -5.50 13.04 -18.57
CA SER A 52 -5.37 14.20 -19.45
C SER A 52 -4.24 13.96 -20.45
N PRO A 53 -4.42 14.31 -21.73
CA PRO A 53 -3.38 14.11 -22.73
C PRO A 53 -2.25 15.14 -22.54
N ASP A 54 -1.00 14.71 -22.63
CA ASP A 54 0.19 15.58 -22.66
C ASP A 54 1.09 15.16 -23.85
N PRO A 55 1.28 16.01 -24.87
CA PRO A 55 2.06 15.69 -26.05
C PRO A 55 3.58 15.61 -25.79
N ASN A 56 4.06 16.08 -24.65
CA ASN A 56 5.49 16.04 -24.31
C ASN A 56 5.91 14.71 -23.66
N LEU A 57 4.96 13.88 -23.26
CA LEU A 57 5.24 12.56 -22.69
C LEU A 57 5.52 11.55 -23.80
N ARG A 58 6.47 10.66 -23.55
CA ARG A 58 6.71 9.52 -24.42
C ARG A 58 5.52 8.54 -24.34
N ILE A 59 5.37 7.73 -25.38
CA ILE A 59 4.30 6.72 -25.49
C ILE A 59 4.36 5.70 -24.33
N ASP A 60 5.54 5.44 -23.79
CA ASP A 60 5.80 4.51 -22.68
C ASP A 60 5.73 5.17 -21.29
N GLU A 61 5.41 6.46 -21.20
CA GLU A 61 5.45 7.22 -19.96
C GLU A 61 4.06 7.67 -19.51
N VAL A 62 3.86 7.61 -18.19
CA VAL A 62 2.68 8.19 -17.53
C VAL A 62 3.15 9.14 -16.44
N ALA A 63 2.63 10.37 -16.48
CA ALA A 63 2.82 11.35 -15.42
C ALA A 63 1.84 11.12 -14.28
N VAL A 64 2.37 10.98 -13.07
CA VAL A 64 1.62 10.83 -11.82
C VAL A 64 1.71 12.14 -11.04
N PRO A 65 0.59 12.77 -10.65
CA PRO A 65 0.62 14.00 -9.88
C PRO A 65 1.45 13.87 -8.58
N GLU A 66 2.22 14.90 -8.23
CA GLU A 66 3.12 14.88 -7.05
C GLU A 66 2.36 14.54 -5.76
N LEU A 67 1.13 15.04 -5.61
CA LEU A 67 0.28 14.75 -4.45
C LEU A 67 0.00 13.24 -4.30
N VAL A 68 -0.22 12.55 -5.42
CA VAL A 68 -0.46 11.10 -5.43
C VAL A 68 0.86 10.36 -5.19
N ALA A 69 1.95 10.83 -5.82
CA ALA A 69 3.28 10.26 -5.67
C ALA A 69 3.81 10.30 -4.21
N LYS A 70 3.49 11.35 -3.44
CA LYS A 70 3.83 11.44 -2.01
C LYS A 70 3.00 10.51 -1.11
N ASN A 71 1.79 10.15 -1.54
CA ASN A 71 0.92 9.25 -0.77
C ASN A 71 1.23 7.77 -1.04
N MET A 72 1.63 7.43 -2.28
CA MET A 72 2.04 6.09 -2.66
C MET A 72 3.52 5.87 -2.34
N THR A 73 3.83 4.73 -1.73
CA THR A 73 5.20 4.39 -1.36
C THR A 73 5.58 3.01 -1.87
N TYR A 74 6.86 2.82 -2.16
CA TYR A 74 7.42 1.50 -2.44
C TYR A 74 8.61 1.24 -1.51
N PRO A 75 8.78 -0.01 -1.04
CA PRO A 75 9.92 -0.38 -0.22
C PRO A 75 11.17 -0.57 -1.10
N GLU A 76 12.28 0.03 -0.69
CA GLU A 76 13.60 -0.23 -1.28
C GLU A 76 14.57 -0.67 -0.18
N ILE A 77 15.32 -1.74 -0.46
CA ILE A 77 16.33 -2.26 0.46
C ILE A 77 17.62 -1.49 0.26
N VAL A 78 18.23 -1.06 1.36
CA VAL A 78 19.54 -0.42 1.34
C VAL A 78 20.59 -1.45 0.94
N THR A 79 21.29 -1.15 -0.15
CA THR A 79 22.43 -1.89 -0.67
C THR A 79 23.63 -0.95 -0.74
N ARG A 80 24.82 -1.50 -1.00
CA ARG A 80 26.04 -0.68 -1.16
C ARG A 80 25.93 0.32 -2.31
N TYR A 81 25.12 0.02 -3.33
CA TYR A 81 25.03 0.83 -4.54
C TYR A 81 24.02 1.98 -4.44
N ASN A 82 22.96 1.82 -3.64
CA ASN A 82 21.91 2.84 -3.48
C ASN A 82 22.00 3.60 -2.15
N LEU A 83 22.97 3.29 -1.29
CA LEU A 83 23.10 3.90 0.05
C LEU A 83 23.09 5.44 -0.01
N GLU A 84 23.94 6.04 -0.83
CA GLU A 84 24.05 7.50 -0.94
C GLU A 84 22.75 8.12 -1.46
N TYR A 85 22.11 7.46 -2.43
CA TYR A 85 20.83 7.88 -2.98
C TYR A 85 19.73 7.86 -1.91
N LEU A 86 19.61 6.76 -1.17
CA LEU A 86 18.61 6.61 -0.10
C LEU A 86 18.86 7.58 1.06
N GLN A 87 20.12 7.84 1.40
CA GLN A 87 20.49 8.86 2.40
C GLN A 87 19.96 10.25 2.00
N LYS A 88 20.13 10.63 0.73
CA LYS A 88 19.60 11.90 0.21
C LYS A 88 18.07 11.96 0.29
N LEU A 89 17.37 10.88 -0.06
CA LEU A 89 15.91 10.83 0.01
C LEU A 89 15.38 10.89 1.45
N VAL A 90 16.06 10.22 2.39
CA VAL A 90 15.72 10.30 3.82
C VAL A 90 15.98 11.71 4.36
N ARG A 91 17.06 12.38 3.93
CA ARG A 91 17.34 13.77 4.30
C ARG A 91 16.28 14.74 3.78
N ASN A 92 15.74 14.51 2.58
CA ASN A 92 14.62 15.32 2.04
C ASN A 92 13.33 15.16 2.87
N GLY A 93 13.16 14.01 3.52
CA GLY A 93 12.01 13.72 4.39
C GLY A 93 10.69 13.65 3.62
N ILE A 94 9.60 14.02 4.30
CA ILE A 94 8.23 13.87 3.79
C ILE A 94 7.74 15.06 2.96
N ASN A 95 8.27 16.25 3.22
CA ASN A 95 7.73 17.49 2.64
C ASN A 95 8.13 17.68 1.17
N LYS A 96 9.31 17.17 0.78
CA LYS A 96 9.89 17.35 -0.55
C LYS A 96 9.91 16.05 -1.32
N TRP A 97 9.41 16.08 -2.55
CA TRP A 97 9.59 15.00 -3.52
C TRP A 97 10.87 15.25 -4.35
N PRO A 98 11.68 14.22 -4.68
CA PRO A 98 11.60 12.84 -4.20
C PRO A 98 12.10 12.73 -2.75
N GLY A 99 11.48 11.84 -1.97
CA GLY A 99 11.73 11.71 -0.53
C GLY A 99 11.30 10.34 0.00
N ALA A 100 11.30 10.21 1.32
CA ALA A 100 10.97 8.97 2.03
C ALA A 100 9.94 9.21 3.14
N LYS A 101 9.17 8.18 3.46
CA LYS A 101 8.13 8.22 4.49
C LYS A 101 8.58 7.63 5.82
N LYS A 102 9.23 6.47 5.78
CA LYS A 102 9.71 5.76 6.96
C LYS A 102 10.92 4.89 6.63
N VAL A 103 11.69 4.57 7.66
CA VAL A 103 12.82 3.64 7.62
C VAL A 103 12.53 2.50 8.59
N ILE A 104 12.71 1.27 8.15
CA ILE A 104 12.54 0.06 8.95
C ILE A 104 13.93 -0.55 9.13
N LYS A 105 14.39 -0.60 10.38
CA LYS A 105 15.69 -1.17 10.72
C LYS A 105 15.65 -2.69 10.62
N LYS A 106 16.63 -3.28 9.94
CA LYS A 106 16.72 -4.74 9.81
C LYS A 106 16.95 -5.42 11.15
N ASP A 107 17.86 -4.87 11.95
CA ASP A 107 18.35 -5.53 13.17
C ASP A 107 17.29 -5.59 14.28
N SER A 108 16.47 -4.55 14.40
CA SER A 108 15.47 -4.43 15.48
C SER A 108 14.02 -4.51 15.02
N GLY A 109 13.76 -4.49 13.70
CA GLY A 109 12.42 -4.30 13.15
C GLY A 109 11.80 -2.93 13.47
N LEU A 110 12.56 -2.02 14.11
CA LEU A 110 12.06 -0.73 14.53
C LEU A 110 11.69 0.11 13.31
N THR A 111 10.43 0.55 13.28
CA THR A 111 9.94 1.47 12.26
C THR A 111 10.11 2.92 12.73
N ILE A 112 10.94 3.68 12.05
CA ILE A 112 11.17 5.10 12.28
C ILE A 112 10.36 5.89 11.25
N SER A 113 9.28 6.53 11.71
CA SER A 113 8.49 7.45 10.87
C SER A 113 9.21 8.79 10.75
N LEU A 114 9.41 9.26 9.51
CA LEU A 114 10.08 10.55 9.25
C LEU A 114 9.16 11.76 9.48
N LYS A 115 7.87 11.54 9.77
CA LYS A 115 6.89 12.61 10.06
C LYS A 115 7.04 13.16 11.48
N HIS A 116 7.27 12.25 12.43
CA HIS A 116 7.26 12.55 13.87
C HIS A 116 8.59 12.18 14.53
N SER A 117 9.69 12.15 13.76
CA SER A 117 10.99 11.82 14.32
C SER A 117 11.47 12.96 15.20
N ALA A 118 11.65 12.70 16.50
CA ALA A 118 12.33 13.61 17.42
C ALA A 118 13.81 13.82 17.05
N ARG A 119 14.38 12.88 16.28
CA ARG A 119 15.73 12.94 15.73
C ARG A 119 15.75 13.71 14.42
N SER A 120 16.83 14.47 14.19
CA SER A 120 17.07 15.14 12.91
C SER A 120 17.12 14.12 11.76
N LEU A 121 16.52 14.48 10.62
CA LEU A 121 16.53 13.64 9.41
C LEU A 121 17.96 13.32 8.95
N ASP A 122 18.89 14.24 9.17
CA ASP A 122 20.29 14.07 8.80
C ASP A 122 20.97 12.99 9.64
N SER A 123 20.68 12.90 10.95
CA SER A 123 21.25 11.83 11.79
C SER A 123 20.67 10.47 11.43
N ILE A 124 19.36 10.41 11.12
CA ILE A 124 18.71 9.18 10.64
C ILE A 124 19.34 8.72 9.32
N SER A 125 19.59 9.65 8.39
CA SER A 125 20.21 9.34 7.10
C SER A 125 21.62 8.74 7.27
N ARG A 126 22.47 9.34 8.11
CA ARG A 126 23.83 8.82 8.36
C ARG A 126 23.84 7.46 9.05
N GLN A 127 22.80 7.16 9.82
CA GLN A 127 22.67 5.88 10.53
C GLN A 127 22.09 4.76 9.65
N LEU A 128 21.76 5.00 8.38
CA LEU A 128 21.32 3.95 7.46
C LEU A 128 22.39 2.88 7.28
N GLN A 129 21.99 1.62 7.37
CA GLN A 129 22.86 0.46 7.21
C GLN A 129 22.37 -0.42 6.07
N ILE A 130 23.30 -1.20 5.50
CA ILE A 130 22.99 -2.15 4.44
C ILE A 130 21.99 -3.18 4.98
N GLY A 131 20.89 -3.37 4.26
CA GLY A 131 19.79 -4.25 4.63
C GLY A 131 18.61 -3.56 5.31
N ASP A 132 18.73 -2.29 5.71
CA ASP A 132 17.57 -1.51 6.14
C ASP A 132 16.56 -1.36 4.99
N LEU A 133 15.29 -1.22 5.31
CA LEU A 133 14.23 -1.01 4.33
C LEU A 133 13.71 0.41 4.44
N VAL A 134 13.72 1.15 3.33
CA VAL A 134 13.24 2.52 3.26
C VAL A 134 12.00 2.56 2.40
N GLU A 135 10.90 3.13 2.90
CA GLU A 135 9.72 3.39 2.08
C GLU A 135 9.86 4.75 1.40
N LEU A 136 10.08 4.71 0.09
CA LEU A 136 10.26 5.88 -0.76
C LEU A 136 8.94 6.33 -1.38
N PHE A 137 8.84 7.61 -1.72
CA PHE A 137 7.73 8.10 -2.54
C PHE A 137 7.81 7.59 -3.98
N PHE A 138 6.64 7.32 -4.56
CA PHE A 138 6.51 6.86 -5.93
C PHE A 138 7.11 7.87 -6.93
N HIS A 139 7.59 7.38 -8.07
CA HIS A 139 8.10 8.27 -9.11
C HIS A 139 6.96 8.96 -9.87
N ILE A 140 7.12 10.26 -10.14
CA ILE A 140 6.17 11.06 -10.93
C ILE A 140 6.13 10.62 -12.38
N LEU A 141 7.25 10.14 -12.93
CA LEU A 141 7.30 9.54 -14.26
C LEU A 141 7.46 8.04 -14.13
N SER A 142 6.42 7.29 -14.47
CA SER A 142 6.47 5.82 -14.48
C SER A 142 6.56 5.31 -15.91
N ARG A 143 7.57 4.48 -16.18
CA ARG A 143 7.80 3.81 -17.47
C ARG A 143 7.18 2.41 -17.55
N SER A 144 6.50 1.96 -16.50
CA SER A 144 6.10 0.56 -16.36
C SER A 144 4.73 0.37 -15.71
N ALA A 145 3.80 1.31 -15.90
CA ALA A 145 2.46 1.16 -15.35
C ALA A 145 1.67 -0.03 -15.96
N LEU A 146 2.09 -0.55 -17.13
CA LEU A 146 1.35 -1.56 -17.90
C LEU A 146 2.05 -2.91 -18.10
N LEU A 147 3.36 -3.01 -17.90
CA LEU A 147 4.09 -4.28 -18.02
C LEU A 147 4.47 -4.78 -16.64
N GLY A 148 3.66 -5.71 -16.12
CA GLY A 148 4.01 -6.49 -14.94
C GLY A 148 5.39 -7.10 -15.16
N ARG A 149 6.36 -6.70 -14.34
CA ARG A 149 7.61 -7.45 -14.22
C ARG A 149 7.20 -8.76 -13.57
N SER A 150 7.17 -9.84 -14.36
CA SER A 150 7.06 -11.19 -13.82
C SER A 150 8.17 -11.38 -12.79
N ALA A 151 7.81 -11.97 -11.65
CA ALA A 151 8.76 -12.51 -10.69
C ALA A 151 9.66 -13.57 -11.35
#